data_AF-A0A8D8CGW8-F1
#
_entry.id   AF-A0A8D8CGW8-F1
#
_cell.length_a   1.000
_cell.length_b   1.000
_cell.length_c   1.000
_cell.angle_alpha   90.00
_cell.angle_beta   90.00
_cell.angle_gamma   90.00
#
_symmetry.space_group_name_H-M   'P 1'
#
loop_
_entity.id
_entity.type
_entity.pdbx_description
1 polymer ?
#
loop_
_entity_poly.entity_id
_entity_poly.type
_entity_poly.pdbx_seq_one_letter_code
_entity_poly.pdbx_strand_id
1 'polypeptide(L)'
;MGPFFRFFIKFQGYFIGITCIFGNIMSMIDDHFVLHYPHKDFFDYRYLGKTALFFNLLWIAVGIATIYGVYQKIRKFLYPLAILFTLDLFLLILRDIVVIWIDHPWAHVNLLWPYSAVQIFYASLHVMTTLVALGKLFDQETSAQSGPNFVRFKVDQNRSEEFVEEDNEVLAG
;
A
#
# COMPACT_ATOMS: atom_id res chain seq x y z
N MET A 1 4.30 -11.12 17.44
CA MET A 1 5.18 -10.12 16.79
C MET A 1 5.67 -9.15 17.85
N GLY A 2 6.98 -8.97 18.00
CA GLY A 2 7.51 -8.04 19.00
C GLY A 2 7.13 -6.57 18.68
N PRO A 3 6.99 -5.70 19.71
CA PRO A 3 6.58 -4.31 19.52
C PRO A 3 7.55 -3.51 18.62
N PHE A 4 8.85 -3.79 18.70
CA PHE A 4 9.86 -3.19 17.83
C PHE A 4 9.63 -3.49 16.34
N PHE A 5 9.31 -4.75 16.01
CA PHE A 5 9.07 -5.16 14.62
C PHE A 5 7.82 -4.51 14.01
N ARG A 6 6.78 -4.32 14.83
CA ARG A 6 5.57 -3.58 14.42
C ARG A 6 5.85 -2.11 14.12
N PHE A 7 6.66 -1.47 14.98
CA PHE A 7 7.09 -0.10 14.76
C PHE A 7 7.91 0.03 13.47
N PHE A 8 8.87 -0.87 13.26
CA PHE A 8 9.70 -0.89 12.07
C PHE A 8 8.89 -1.01 10.77
N ILE A 9 7.92 -1.94 10.69
CA ILE A 9 7.08 -2.08 9.48
C ILE A 9 6.26 -0.81 9.22
N LYS A 10 5.68 -0.20 10.26
CA LYS A 10 4.92 1.05 10.11
C LYS A 10 5.83 2.18 9.63
N PHE A 11 7.03 2.28 10.20
CA PHE A 11 8.05 3.24 9.77
C PHE A 11 8.41 3.06 8.29
N GLN A 12 8.63 1.83 7.82
CA GLN A 12 8.91 1.56 6.41
C GLN A 12 7.76 2.00 5.50
N GLY A 13 6.50 1.75 5.90
CA GLY A 13 5.33 2.22 5.16
C GLY A 13 5.25 3.75 5.06
N TYR A 14 5.49 4.46 6.16
CA TYR A 14 5.57 5.93 6.15
C TYR A 14 6.74 6.43 5.30
N PHE A 15 7.90 5.78 5.40
CA PHE A 15 9.09 6.15 4.64
C PHE A 15 8.85 6.02 3.13
N ILE A 16 8.23 4.94 2.66
CA ILE A 16 7.84 4.78 1.26
C ILE A 16 6.86 5.90 0.85
N GLY A 17 5.84 6.19 1.66
CA GLY A 17 4.89 7.26 1.35
C GLY A 17 5.55 8.65 1.25
N ILE A 18 6.42 8.99 2.19
CA ILE A 18 7.12 10.29 2.23
C ILE A 18 8.12 10.39 1.07
N THR A 19 8.93 9.37 0.84
CA THR A 19 9.91 9.36 -0.26
C THR A 19 9.22 9.39 -1.62
N CYS A 20 8.05 8.77 -1.75
CA CYS A 20 7.22 8.86 -2.94
C CYS A 20 6.78 10.31 -3.20
N ILE A 21 6.23 11.01 -2.20
CA ILE A 21 5.82 12.42 -2.36
C ILE A 21 7.03 13.30 -2.67
N PHE A 22 8.09 13.20 -1.86
CA PHE A 22 9.28 14.02 -2.00
C PHE A 22 9.99 13.81 -3.34
N GLY A 23 10.18 12.55 -3.77
CA GLY A 23 10.84 12.22 -5.03
C GLY A 23 10.07 12.73 -6.24
N ASN A 24 8.73 12.68 -6.22
CA ASN A 24 7.91 13.20 -7.32
C ASN A 24 7.86 14.73 -7.32
N ILE A 25 7.89 15.39 -6.16
CA ILE A 25 8.05 16.86 -6.08
C ILE A 25 9.39 17.28 -6.67
N MET A 26 10.49 16.62 -6.29
CA MET A 26 11.82 16.92 -6.83
C MET A 26 11.86 16.69 -8.34
N SER A 27 11.27 15.60 -8.84
CA SER A 27 11.17 15.35 -10.28
C SER A 27 10.40 16.45 -11.03
N MET A 28 9.35 17.03 -10.42
CA MET A 28 8.61 18.15 -11.03
C MET A 28 9.44 19.44 -11.05
N ILE A 29 10.23 19.68 -10.01
CA ILE A 29 11.11 20.84 -9.92
C ILE A 29 12.21 20.74 -10.99
N ASP A 30 12.86 19.58 -11.10
CA ASP A 30 13.89 19.33 -12.10
C ASP A 30 13.36 19.53 -13.53
N ASP A 31 12.17 19.02 -13.85
CA ASP A 31 11.54 19.20 -15.16
C ASP A 31 11.28 20.69 -15.49
N HIS A 32 10.93 21.49 -14.47
CA HIS A 32 10.72 22.92 -14.61
C HIS A 32 12.03 23.72 -14.84
N PHE A 33 13.17 23.19 -14.38
CA PHE A 33 14.50 23.76 -14.61
C PHE A 33 15.17 23.25 -15.90
N VAL A 34 14.80 22.04 -16.37
CA VAL A 34 15.39 21.36 -17.53
C VAL A 34 14.72 21.72 -18.88
N LEU A 35 13.83 22.71 -18.89
CA LEU A 35 13.25 23.34 -20.10
C LEU A 35 14.27 23.97 -21.10
N HIS A 36 15.58 23.75 -20.93
CA HIS A 36 16.66 24.28 -21.76
C HIS A 36 17.57 23.24 -22.44
N TYR A 37 17.27 21.93 -22.36
CA TYR A 37 18.06 20.90 -23.07
C TYR A 37 17.30 20.28 -24.26
N PRO A 38 17.94 20.15 -25.43
CA PRO A 38 17.29 19.66 -26.64
C PRO A 38 16.86 18.20 -26.47
N HIS A 39 15.57 17.94 -26.74
CA HIS A 39 14.83 16.68 -26.60
C HIS A 39 15.33 15.46 -27.39
N LYS A 40 16.58 15.42 -27.84
CA LYS A 40 17.05 14.38 -28.77
C LYS A 40 17.58 13.10 -28.12
N ASP A 41 17.89 13.11 -26.82
CA ASP A 41 18.70 12.02 -26.23
C ASP A 41 17.97 11.13 -25.21
N PHE A 42 16.70 11.43 -24.86
CA PHE A 42 15.97 10.65 -23.85
C PHE A 42 14.53 10.34 -24.27
N PHE A 43 14.31 9.13 -24.79
CA PHE A 43 12.99 8.52 -24.97
C PHE A 43 12.41 8.05 -23.63
N ASP A 44 12.29 8.99 -22.70
CA ASP A 44 11.95 8.68 -21.33
C ASP A 44 10.51 9.15 -21.07
N TYR A 45 9.55 8.22 -21.08
CA TYR A 45 8.10 8.53 -20.94
C TYR A 45 7.77 9.32 -19.66
N ARG A 46 8.66 9.25 -18.67
CA ARG A 46 8.61 10.00 -17.41
C ARG A 46 9.00 11.48 -17.54
N TYR A 47 9.56 11.89 -18.68
CA TYR A 47 10.02 13.25 -19.00
C TYR A 47 9.38 13.82 -20.27
N LEU A 48 8.33 13.18 -20.81
CA LEU A 48 7.55 13.71 -21.93
C LEU A 48 6.60 14.84 -21.45
N GLY A 49 7.16 15.98 -21.05
CA GLY A 49 6.44 17.23 -20.78
C GLY A 49 5.12 17.08 -20.01
N LYS A 50 3.98 17.42 -20.63
CA LYS A 50 2.67 17.47 -19.95
C LYS A 50 2.20 16.12 -19.37
N THR A 51 2.62 14.98 -19.89
CA THR A 51 2.22 13.67 -19.33
C THR A 51 3.02 13.32 -18.07
N ALA A 52 4.26 13.80 -17.96
CA ALA A 52 5.09 13.63 -16.76
C ALA A 52 4.44 14.28 -15.54
N LEU A 53 3.90 15.50 -15.70
CA LEU A 53 3.19 16.21 -14.64
C LEU A 53 1.99 15.42 -14.09
N PHE A 54 1.21 14.78 -14.97
CA PHE A 54 0.06 13.96 -14.56
C PHE A 54 0.50 12.74 -13.75
N PHE A 55 1.54 12.02 -14.20
CA PHE A 55 2.08 10.87 -13.47
C PHE A 55 2.68 11.27 -12.12
N ASN A 56 3.40 12.39 -12.04
CA ASN A 56 3.98 12.88 -10.80
C ASN A 56 2.89 13.25 -9.77
N LEU A 57 1.83 13.95 -10.20
CA LEU A 57 0.68 14.25 -9.34
C LEU A 57 -0.03 12.99 -8.85
N LEU A 58 -0.18 12.00 -9.72
CA LEU A 58 -0.81 10.73 -9.38
C LEU A 58 0.02 9.95 -8.35
N TRP A 59 1.34 9.95 -8.47
CA TRP A 59 2.25 9.40 -7.47
C TRP A 59 2.19 10.13 -6.13
N ILE A 60 2.07 11.46 -6.12
CA ILE A 60 1.87 12.23 -4.89
C ILE A 60 0.55 11.82 -4.21
N ALA A 61 -0.54 11.70 -4.97
CA ALA A 61 -1.83 11.24 -4.45
C ALA A 61 -1.74 9.83 -3.85
N VAL A 62 -1.02 8.92 -4.50
CA VAL A 62 -0.76 7.57 -4.01
C VAL A 62 0.11 7.58 -2.74
N GLY A 63 1.12 8.46 -2.67
CA GLY A 63 1.93 8.64 -1.46
C GLY A 63 1.09 9.09 -0.27
N ILE A 64 0.20 10.07 -0.47
CA ILE A 64 -0.75 10.53 0.56
C ILE A 64 -1.70 9.39 0.97
N ALA A 65 -2.26 8.67 0.01
CA ALA A 65 -3.14 7.53 0.27
C ALA A 65 -2.42 6.42 1.06
N THR A 66 -1.14 6.18 0.78
CA THR A 66 -0.32 5.19 1.49
C THR A 66 -0.08 5.62 2.94
N ILE A 67 0.27 6.88 3.19
CA ILE A 67 0.42 7.41 4.55
C ILE A 67 -0.90 7.30 5.32
N TYR A 68 -2.02 7.68 4.68
CA TYR A 68 -3.35 7.57 5.27
C TYR A 68 -3.73 6.10 5.57
N GLY A 69 -3.39 5.19 4.66
CA GLY A 69 -3.60 3.75 4.83
C GLY A 69 -2.82 3.17 6.01
N VAL A 70 -1.58 3.59 6.20
CA VAL A 70 -0.76 3.19 7.36
C VAL A 70 -1.31 3.78 8.67
N TYR A 71 -1.81 5.02 8.63
CA TYR A 71 -2.40 5.69 9.80
C TYR A 71 -3.72 5.04 10.24
N GLN A 72 -4.65 4.86 9.30
CA GLN A 72 -5.97 4.25 9.55
C GLN A 72 -5.92 2.72 9.65
N LYS A 73 -4.78 2.10 9.32
CA LYS A 73 -4.60 0.63 9.28
C LYS A 73 -5.55 -0.06 8.30
N ILE A 74 -5.93 0.62 7.22
CA ILE A 74 -6.88 0.12 6.23
C ILE A 74 -6.11 -0.42 5.03
N ARG A 75 -6.17 -1.74 4.82
CA ARG A 75 -5.52 -2.44 3.69
C ARG A 75 -5.93 -1.90 2.32
N LYS A 76 -7.16 -1.40 2.17
CA LYS A 76 -7.68 -0.89 0.89
C LYS A 76 -6.86 0.27 0.32
N PHE A 77 -6.26 1.09 1.18
CA PHE A 77 -5.46 2.24 0.76
C PHE A 77 -4.03 1.87 0.32
N LEU A 78 -3.64 0.60 0.42
CA LEU A 78 -2.35 0.11 -0.08
C LEU A 78 -2.42 -0.38 -1.53
N TYR A 79 -3.62 -0.71 -2.04
CA TYR A 79 -3.79 -1.15 -3.42
C TYR A 79 -3.38 -0.11 -4.46
N PRO A 80 -3.69 1.21 -4.30
CA PRO A 80 -3.24 2.22 -5.25
C PRO A 80 -1.72 2.23 -5.43
N LEU A 81 -0.95 2.01 -4.37
CA LEU A 81 0.51 1.89 -4.43
C LEU A 81 0.93 0.69 -5.27
N ALA A 82 0.36 -0.49 -5.00
CA ALA A 82 0.70 -1.72 -5.71
C ALA A 82 0.35 -1.64 -7.21
N ILE A 83 -0.83 -1.11 -7.54
CA ILE A 83 -1.31 -0.98 -8.92
C ILE A 83 -0.43 0.00 -9.68
N LEU A 84 -0.20 1.19 -9.13
CA LEU A 84 0.58 2.22 -9.81
C LEU A 84 2.04 1.79 -9.99
N PHE A 85 2.64 1.17 -8.96
CA PHE A 85 4.01 0.66 -9.05
C PHE A 85 4.16 -0.45 -10.10
N THR A 86 3.18 -1.36 -10.20
CA THR A 86 3.21 -2.43 -11.21
C THR A 86 3.03 -1.85 -12.62
N LEU A 87 2.13 -0.87 -12.77
CA LEU A 87 1.93 -0.16 -14.03
C LEU A 87 3.21 0.58 -14.45
N ASP A 88 3.89 1.26 -13.53
CA ASP A 88 5.16 1.96 -13.78
C ASP A 88 6.27 0.99 -14.21
N LEU A 89 6.39 -0.17 -13.54
CA LEU A 89 7.31 -1.24 -13.96
C LEU A 89 6.98 -1.77 -15.36
N PHE A 90 5.70 -1.96 -15.67
CA PHE A 90 5.27 -2.41 -16.99
C PHE A 90 5.61 -1.39 -18.07
N LEU A 91 5.36 -0.09 -17.82
CA LEU A 91 5.74 0.98 -18.74
C LEU A 91 7.26 1.08 -18.92
N LEU A 92 8.04 0.84 -17.87
CA LEU A 92 9.50 0.79 -17.94
C LEU A 92 9.97 -0.32 -18.88
N ILE A 93 9.40 -1.53 -18.75
CA ILE A 93 9.72 -2.65 -19.65
C ILE A 93 9.30 -2.33 -21.09
N LEU A 94 8.11 -1.76 -21.29
CA LEU A 94 7.63 -1.40 -22.62
C LEU A 94 8.53 -0.33 -23.27
N ARG A 95 8.97 0.66 -22.50
CA ARG A 95 9.96 1.66 -22.94
C ARG A 95 11.25 0.97 -23.36
N ASP A 96 11.79 0.08 -22.54
CA ASP A 96 13.05 -0.60 -22.84
C ASP A 96 12.94 -1.44 -24.13
N ILE A 97 11.79 -2.09 -24.40
CA ILE A 97 11.53 -2.78 -25.66
C ILE A 97 11.53 -1.80 -26.85
N VAL A 98 10.86 -0.65 -26.71
CA VAL A 98 10.79 0.38 -27.76
C VAL A 98 12.17 0.97 -28.06
N VAL A 99 12.98 1.23 -27.03
CA VAL A 99 14.35 1.76 -27.19
C VAL A 99 15.23 0.78 -27.96
N ILE A 100 15.11 -0.53 -27.68
CA ILE A 100 15.80 -1.59 -28.45
C ILE A 100 15.33 -1.60 -29.90
N TRP A 101 14.03 -1.38 -30.15
CA TRP A 101 13.46 -1.43 -31.50
C TRP A 101 13.88 -0.24 -32.39
N ILE A 102 14.23 0.90 -31.77
CA ILE A 102 14.67 2.13 -32.47
C ILE A 102 16.21 2.15 -32.67
N ASP A 103 16.92 1.06 -32.35
CA ASP A 103 18.39 0.95 -32.48
C ASP A 103 19.17 2.05 -31.71
N HIS A 104 18.61 2.52 -30.59
CA HIS A 104 19.34 3.44 -29.70
C HIS A 104 20.50 2.69 -29.00
N PRO A 105 21.58 3.39 -28.57
CA PRO A 105 22.70 2.74 -27.91
C PRO A 105 22.22 1.98 -26.67
N TRP A 106 22.77 0.78 -26.47
CA TRP A 106 22.39 -0.16 -25.41
C TRP A 106 22.58 0.45 -24.01
N ALA A 107 23.41 1.49 -23.90
CA ALA A 107 23.62 2.29 -22.70
C ALA A 107 22.35 3.01 -22.18
N HIS A 108 21.36 3.25 -23.05
CA HIS A 108 20.10 3.91 -22.69
C HIS A 108 19.00 2.94 -22.26
N VAL A 109 19.25 1.63 -22.30
CA VAL A 109 18.28 0.63 -21.84
C VAL A 109 18.52 0.36 -20.36
N ASN A 110 17.57 0.76 -19.51
CA ASN A 110 17.73 0.66 -18.05
C ASN A 110 17.91 -0.79 -17.58
N LEU A 111 17.27 -1.76 -18.22
CA LEU A 111 17.38 -3.17 -17.85
C LEU A 111 18.73 -3.80 -18.25
N LEU A 112 19.39 -3.28 -19.28
CA LEU A 112 20.69 -3.79 -19.73
C LEU A 112 21.85 -3.11 -19.01
N TRP A 113 21.64 -1.91 -18.46
CA TRP A 113 22.65 -1.27 -17.63
C TRP A 113 22.68 -1.90 -16.24
N PRO A 114 23.78 -2.57 -15.83
CA PRO A 114 23.79 -3.42 -14.63
C PRO A 114 23.46 -2.65 -13.34
N TYR A 115 23.91 -1.40 -13.22
CA TYR A 115 23.58 -0.56 -12.07
C TYR A 115 22.07 -0.24 -11.97
N SER A 116 21.45 0.12 -13.10
CA SER A 116 20.02 0.48 -13.14
C SER A 116 19.15 -0.76 -12.97
N ALA A 117 19.51 -1.88 -13.58
CA ALA A 117 18.84 -3.16 -13.43
C ALA A 117 18.81 -3.63 -11.95
N VAL A 118 19.95 -3.56 -11.26
CA VAL A 118 20.03 -3.91 -9.83
C VAL A 118 19.18 -2.97 -8.98
N GLN A 119 19.21 -1.67 -9.27
CA GLN A 119 18.40 -0.68 -8.56
C GLN A 119 16.90 -0.95 -8.73
N ILE A 120 16.44 -1.23 -9.95
CA ILE A 120 15.03 -1.54 -10.24
C ILE A 120 14.60 -2.83 -9.54
N PHE A 121 15.43 -3.88 -9.59
CA PHE A 121 15.15 -5.14 -8.88
C PHE A 121 15.08 -4.94 -7.37
N TYR A 122 16.06 -4.24 -6.80
CA TYR A 122 16.10 -3.94 -5.37
C TYR A 122 14.87 -3.14 -4.92
N ALA A 123 14.53 -2.07 -5.64
CA ALA A 123 13.35 -1.26 -5.36
C ALA A 123 12.06 -2.08 -5.43
N SER A 124 11.93 -2.93 -6.46
CA SER A 124 10.76 -3.80 -6.64
C SER A 124 10.59 -4.78 -5.49
N LEU A 125 11.66 -5.47 -5.10
CA LEU A 125 11.64 -6.39 -3.96
C LEU A 125 11.35 -5.65 -2.66
N HIS A 126 11.94 -4.47 -2.45
CA HIS A 126 11.72 -3.67 -1.24
C HIS A 126 10.26 -3.20 -1.11
N VAL A 127 9.66 -2.70 -2.21
CA VAL A 127 8.27 -2.26 -2.22
C VAL A 127 7.32 -3.44 -2.01
N MET A 128 7.55 -4.56 -2.69
CA MET A 128 6.71 -5.76 -2.55
C MET A 128 6.78 -6.35 -1.14
N THR A 129 7.98 -6.51 -0.58
CA THR A 129 8.16 -7.06 0.78
C THR A 129 7.50 -6.15 1.82
N THR A 130 7.62 -4.83 1.67
CA THR A 130 6.99 -3.87 2.59
C THR A 130 5.47 -3.88 2.47
N LEU A 131 4.92 -3.97 1.26
CA LEU A 131 3.47 -4.12 1.03
C LEU A 131 2.91 -5.40 1.66
N VAL A 132 3.58 -6.54 1.47
CA VAL A 132 3.17 -7.82 2.06
C VAL A 132 3.27 -7.78 3.58
N ALA A 133 4.34 -7.20 4.12
CA ALA A 133 4.52 -7.05 5.56
C ALA A 133 3.44 -6.15 6.19
N LEU A 134 3.13 -5.02 5.57
CA LEU A 134 2.05 -4.13 6.00
C LEU A 134 0.68 -4.81 5.91
N GLY A 135 0.40 -5.52 4.80
CA GLY A 135 -0.83 -6.27 4.62
C GLY A 135 -1.04 -7.31 5.73
N LYS A 136 0.00 -8.11 6.02
CA LYS A 136 -0.05 -9.08 7.13
C LYS A 136 -0.18 -8.42 8.49
N LEU A 137 0.45 -7.27 8.70
CA LEU A 137 0.34 -6.52 9.95
C LEU A 137 -1.10 -6.02 10.18
N PHE A 138 -1.74 -5.50 9.15
CA PHE A 138 -3.14 -5.06 9.25
C PHE A 138 -4.09 -6.23 9.46
N ASP A 139 -3.92 -7.35 8.74
CA ASP A 139 -4.75 -8.54 8.94
C ASP A 139 -4.64 -9.07 10.40
N GLN A 140 -3.43 -9.06 10.98
CA GLN A 140 -3.22 -9.43 12.39
C GLN A 140 -3.86 -8.44 13.37
N GLU A 141 -3.77 -7.14 13.12
CA GLU A 141 -4.37 -6.12 13.99
C GLU A 141 -5.90 -6.12 13.91
N THR A 142 -6.48 -6.29 12.71
CA THR A 142 -7.94 -6.43 12.54
C THR A 142 -8.45 -7.72 13.18
N SER A 143 -7.74 -8.84 13.03
CA SER A 143 -8.10 -10.10 13.68
C SER A 143 -7.98 -10.05 15.20
N ALA A 144 -7.00 -9.32 15.75
CA ALA A 144 -6.85 -9.14 17.19
C ALA A 144 -7.95 -8.23 17.77
N GLN A 145 -8.44 -7.26 16.98
CA GLN A 145 -9.51 -6.34 17.38
C GLN A 145 -10.91 -6.97 17.25
N SER A 146 -11.09 -7.88 16.28
CA SER A 146 -12.20 -8.83 16.19
C SER A 146 -11.98 -10.03 17.13
N GLY A 147 -11.63 -9.74 18.39
CA GLY A 147 -11.49 -10.76 19.42
C GLY A 147 -12.76 -11.64 19.47
N PRO A 148 -12.63 -12.94 19.78
CA PRO A 148 -13.74 -13.86 19.76
C PRO A 148 -14.85 -13.28 20.63
N ASN A 149 -15.96 -12.94 19.98
CA ASN A 149 -17.19 -12.57 20.65
C ASN A 149 -17.72 -13.87 21.28
N PHE A 150 -17.03 -14.32 22.33
CA PHE A 150 -17.56 -15.28 23.26
C PHE A 150 -18.73 -14.56 23.91
N VAL A 151 -19.90 -14.72 23.30
CA VAL A 151 -21.18 -14.60 23.98
C VAL A 151 -21.06 -15.58 25.15
N ARG A 152 -20.56 -15.09 26.28
CA ARG A 152 -20.71 -15.77 27.56
C ARG A 152 -22.22 -15.78 27.75
N PHE A 153 -22.85 -16.92 27.44
CA PHE A 153 -24.17 -17.21 27.94
C PHE A 153 -24.08 -17.03 29.45
N LYS A 154 -24.62 -15.91 29.95
CA LYS A 154 -25.01 -15.85 31.34
C LYS A 154 -26.10 -16.90 31.45
N VAL A 155 -25.75 -18.07 31.99
CA VAL A 155 -26.75 -18.95 32.54
C VAL A 155 -27.35 -18.13 33.67
N ASP A 156 -28.57 -17.62 33.46
CA ASP A 156 -29.36 -17.00 34.50
C ASP A 156 -29.62 -18.08 35.55
N GLN A 157 -28.71 -18.18 36.51
CA GLN A 157 -28.83 -18.97 37.72
C GLN A 157 -29.78 -18.23 38.68
N ASN A 158 -30.99 -17.94 38.18
CA ASN A 158 -32.11 -17.40 38.95
C ASN A 158 -33.44 -17.52 38.21
N ARG A 159 -33.61 -18.60 37.42
CA ARG A 159 -34.91 -18.93 36.83
C ARG A 159 -35.55 -20.07 37.61
N SER A 160 -36.50 -19.65 38.46
CA SER A 160 -37.64 -20.39 39.03
C SER A 160 -37.40 -21.45 40.12
N GLU A 161 -37.22 -20.97 41.37
CA GLU A 161 -37.77 -21.61 42.58
C GLU A 161 -39.12 -20.97 43.01
N GLU A 162 -39.86 -20.39 42.07
CA GLU A 162 -41.17 -19.78 42.34
C GLU A 162 -42.13 -20.22 41.23
N PHE A 163 -43.38 -20.53 41.61
CA PHE A 163 -44.46 -21.19 40.85
C PHE A 163 -44.50 -22.73 40.94
N VAL A 164 -45.01 -23.27 42.07
CA VAL A 164 -46.35 -23.91 42.15
C VAL A 164 -46.80 -23.89 43.62
N GLU A 165 -47.36 -22.77 44.07
CA GLU A 165 -48.21 -22.73 45.27
C GLU A 165 -49.39 -21.82 44.94
N GLU A 166 -50.41 -22.41 44.32
CA GLU A 166 -51.83 -22.01 44.29
C GLU A 166 -52.51 -22.85 43.20
N ASP A 167 -53.23 -23.91 43.57
CA ASP A 167 -54.68 -23.90 43.37
C ASP A 167 -55.41 -25.08 44.07
N ASN A 168 -56.62 -24.78 44.52
CA ASN A 168 -57.72 -25.66 44.96
C ASN A 168 -57.78 -26.19 46.40
N GLU A 169 -58.24 -25.30 47.29
CA GLU A 169 -59.36 -25.63 48.18
C GLU A 169 -60.58 -26.10 47.35
N VAL A 170 -61.05 -27.33 47.57
CA VAL A 170 -62.44 -27.73 47.27
C VAL A 170 -63.05 -28.31 48.55
N LEU A 171 -63.77 -27.41 49.22
CA LEU A 171 -65.01 -27.56 50.00
C LEU A 171 -65.39 -28.95 50.56
N ALA A 172 -65.60 -28.95 51.87
CA ALA A 172 -66.42 -29.89 52.63
C ALA A 172 -67.87 -29.97 52.09
N GLY A 173 -68.39 -31.19 52.06
CA GLY A 173 -69.77 -31.54 51.73
C GLY A 173 -69.95 -33.04 51.60
#